data_AF-A0A920NVL3-F1
#
_entry.id   AF-A0A920NVL3-F1
#
_cell.length_a   1.000
_cell.length_b   1.000
_cell.length_c   1.000
_cell.angle_alpha   90.00
_cell.angle_beta   90.00
_cell.angle_gamma   90.00
#
_symmetry.space_group_name_H-M   'P 1'
#
loop_
_entity.id
_entity.type
_entity.pdbx_description
1 polymer ?
#
loop_
_entity_poly.entity_id
_entity_poly.type
_entity_poly.pdbx_seq_one_letter_code
_entity_poly.pdbx_strand_id
1 'polypeptide(L)'
;MEEACSSFEKNNDDYSSIMLKALADRLAESLAEYVHEKVRKEYWGYSREEELSNEQLIKEKYIGIRPAPGYPACPDHSEKIKLFSLLDAENKP
;
A
#
# COMPACT_ATOMS: atom_id res chain seq x y z
N MET A 1 1.70 14.93 4.24
CA MET A 1 0.23 14.79 4.21
C MET A 1 -0.39 15.53 5.39
N GLU A 2 -0.01 15.20 6.63
CA GLU A 2 -0.54 15.85 7.84
C GLU A 2 -0.42 17.39 7.82
N GLU A 3 0.75 17.93 7.47
CA GLU A 3 0.96 19.38 7.36
C GLU A 3 0.01 20.06 6.36
N ALA A 4 -0.23 19.42 5.21
CA ALA A 4 -1.12 19.93 4.18
C ALA A 4 -2.60 19.87 4.62
N CYS A 5 -3.03 18.76 5.24
CA CYS A 5 -4.37 18.63 5.81
C CYS A 5 -4.63 19.69 6.89
N SER A 6 -3.68 19.89 7.81
CA SER A 6 -3.78 20.93 8.85
C SER A 6 -3.83 22.34 8.27
N SER A 7 -3.18 22.60 7.13
CA SER A 7 -3.29 23.89 6.44
C SER A 7 -4.70 24.11 5.87
N PHE A 8 -5.33 23.09 5.28
CA PHE A 8 -6.71 23.18 4.77
C PHE A 8 -7.71 23.39 5.90
N GLU A 9 -7.58 22.65 6.99
CA GLU A 9 -8.45 22.78 8.17
C GLU A 9 -8.35 24.17 8.81
N LYS A 10 -7.14 24.74 8.94
CA LYS A 10 -6.95 26.12 9.42
C LYS A 10 -7.59 27.18 8.54
N ASN A 11 -7.77 26.88 7.25
CA ASN A 11 -8.42 27.76 6.29
C ASN A 11 -9.93 27.48 6.16
N ASN A 12 -10.52 26.65 7.03
CA ASN A 12 -11.91 26.17 6.97
C ASN A 12 -12.26 25.46 5.65
N ASP A 13 -11.28 24.81 5.01
CA ASP A 13 -11.47 23.99 3.81
C ASP A 13 -11.46 22.49 4.18
N ASP A 14 -12.50 22.06 4.88
CA ASP A 14 -12.64 20.66 5.31
C ASP A 14 -12.76 19.71 4.12
N TYR A 15 -13.34 20.17 3.01
CA TYR A 15 -13.49 19.38 1.79
C TYR A 15 -12.13 18.97 1.23
N SER A 16 -11.21 19.92 1.06
CA SER A 16 -9.87 19.61 0.53
C SER A 16 -9.07 18.75 1.51
N SER A 17 -9.23 18.92 2.83
CA SER A 17 -8.59 18.05 3.83
C SER A 17 -9.09 16.60 3.70
N ILE A 18 -10.41 16.38 3.63
CA ILE A 18 -11.01 15.06 3.47
C ILE A 18 -10.60 14.44 2.13
N MET A 19 -10.65 15.22 1.04
CA MET A 19 -10.28 14.77 -0.29
C MET A 19 -8.80 14.33 -0.34
N LEU A 20 -7.90 15.10 0.27
CA LEU A 20 -6.48 14.74 0.32
C LEU A 20 -6.26 13.45 1.11
N LYS A 21 -6.92 13.27 2.25
CA LYS A 21 -6.84 12.03 3.05
C LYS A 21 -7.33 10.82 2.24
N ALA A 22 -8.46 10.96 1.54
CA ALA A 22 -9.02 9.91 0.70
C ALA A 22 -8.08 9.56 -0.47
N LEU A 23 -7.53 10.56 -1.16
CA LEU A 23 -6.58 10.34 -2.25
C LEU A 23 -5.30 9.68 -1.76
N ALA A 24 -4.76 10.09 -0.62
CA ALA A 24 -3.54 9.50 -0.07
C ALA A 24 -3.71 8.01 0.26
N ASP A 25 -4.86 7.64 0.82
CA ASP A 25 -5.21 6.24 1.07
C ASP A 25 -5.32 5.44 -0.23
N ARG A 26 -6.01 5.97 -1.25
CA ARG A 26 -6.08 5.32 -2.57
C ARG A 26 -4.72 5.18 -3.25
N LEU A 27 -3.84 6.17 -3.09
CA LEU A 27 -2.47 6.11 -3.60
C LEU A 27 -1.66 5.03 -2.89
N ALA A 28 -1.75 4.94 -1.56
CA ALA A 28 -1.05 3.91 -0.79
C ALA A 28 -1.46 2.48 -1.22
N GLU A 29 -2.77 2.24 -1.36
CA GLU A 29 -3.28 0.95 -1.84
C GLU A 29 -2.86 0.65 -3.29
N SER A 30 -2.92 1.65 -4.18
CA SER A 30 -2.49 1.48 -5.57
C SER A 30 -0.99 1.19 -5.68
N LEU A 31 -0.17 1.80 -4.82
CA LEU A 31 1.26 1.54 -4.75
C LEU A 31 1.52 0.11 -4.26
N ALA A 32 0.77 -0.36 -3.26
CA ALA A 32 0.90 -1.73 -2.78
C ALA A 32 0.58 -2.76 -3.89
N GLU A 33 -0.48 -2.55 -4.68
CA GLU A 33 -0.81 -3.42 -5.82
C GLU A 33 0.28 -3.37 -6.91
N TYR A 34 0.75 -2.16 -7.25
CA TYR A 34 1.79 -1.97 -8.26
C TYR A 34 3.12 -2.63 -7.88
N VAL A 35 3.58 -2.41 -6.63
CA VAL A 35 4.80 -3.04 -6.13
C VAL A 35 4.64 -4.56 -6.10
N HIS A 36 3.47 -5.06 -5.69
CA HIS A 36 3.21 -6.49 -5.72
C HIS A 36 3.29 -7.06 -7.15
N GLU A 37 2.64 -6.43 -8.13
CA GLU A 37 2.76 -6.82 -9.55
C GLU A 37 4.24 -6.84 -10.00
N LYS A 38 5.00 -5.79 -9.68
CA LYS A 38 6.44 -5.72 -9.98
C LYS A 38 7.23 -6.85 -9.33
N VAL A 39 6.90 -7.23 -8.10
CA VAL A 39 7.53 -8.39 -7.44
C VAL A 39 7.23 -9.68 -8.20
N ARG A 40 5.97 -9.91 -8.59
CA ARG A 40 5.58 -11.13 -9.32
C ARG A 40 6.26 -11.25 -10.68
N LYS A 41 6.35 -10.14 -11.42
CA LYS A 41 6.83 -10.10 -12.81
C LYS A 41 8.33 -9.89 -12.93
N GLU A 42 8.93 -9.07 -12.07
CA GLU A 42 10.31 -8.59 -12.24
C GLU A 42 11.23 -9.03 -11.10
N TYR A 43 10.96 -8.64 -9.85
CA TYR A 43 11.92 -8.88 -8.76
C TYR A 43 12.01 -10.34 -8.34
N TRP A 44 10.87 -11.00 -8.12
CA TRP A 44 10.80 -12.44 -7.91
C TRP A 44 10.68 -13.16 -9.25
N GLY A 45 9.82 -12.62 -10.15
CA GLY A 45 9.76 -13.08 -11.54
C GLY A 45 9.24 -14.50 -11.72
N TYR A 46 8.37 -14.97 -10.81
CA TYR A 46 7.70 -16.27 -10.95
C TYR A 46 6.50 -16.24 -11.92
N SER A 47 6.04 -15.04 -12.31
CA SER A 47 4.94 -14.86 -13.26
C SER A 47 5.26 -13.76 -14.28
N ARG A 48 6.35 -13.92 -15.04
CA ARG A 48 6.88 -12.89 -15.95
C ARG A 48 5.92 -12.50 -17.08
N GLU A 49 5.14 -13.47 -17.56
CA GLU A 49 4.18 -13.31 -18.65
C GLU A 49 2.78 -12.94 -18.15
N GLU A 50 2.64 -12.58 -16.86
CA GLU A 50 1.35 -12.17 -16.30
C GLU A 50 0.84 -10.89 -16.98
N GLU A 51 -0.34 -11.00 -17.60
CA GLU A 51 -1.08 -9.89 -18.19
C GLU A 51 -2.51 -9.90 -17.62
N LEU A 52 -2.76 -9.02 -16.64
CA LEU A 52 -4.04 -8.90 -15.95
C LEU A 52 -4.57 -7.47 -16.07
N SER A 53 -5.88 -7.34 -16.26
CA SER A 53 -6.56 -6.05 -16.16
C SER A 53 -6.64 -5.57 -14.71
N ASN A 54 -6.89 -4.28 -14.51
CA ASN A 54 -7.08 -3.73 -13.17
C ASN A 54 -8.24 -4.41 -12.42
N GLU A 55 -9.33 -4.76 -13.09
CA GLU A 55 -10.43 -5.52 -12.46
C GLU A 55 -10.00 -6.93 -12.04
N GLN A 56 -9.09 -7.56 -12.78
CA GLN A 56 -8.55 -8.88 -12.43
C GLN A 56 -7.57 -8.79 -11.26
N LEU A 57 -6.78 -7.71 -11.16
CA LEU A 57 -5.92 -7.43 -10.00
C LEU A 57 -6.74 -7.22 -8.72
N ILE A 58 -7.81 -6.42 -8.77
CA ILE A 58 -8.73 -6.21 -7.63
C ILE A 58 -9.39 -7.52 -7.20
N LYS A 59 -9.66 -8.44 -8.14
CA LYS A 59 -10.21 -9.78 -7.87
C LYS A 59 -9.15 -10.80 -7.48
N GLU A 60 -7.91 -10.37 -7.27
CA GLU A 60 -6.76 -11.20 -6.86
C GLU A 60 -6.56 -12.42 -7.78
N LYS A 61 -6.68 -12.22 -9.10
CA LYS A 61 -6.55 -13.32 -10.09
C LYS A 61 -5.11 -13.78 -10.35
N TYR A 62 -4.13 -13.12 -9.75
CA TYR A 62 -2.72 -13.53 -9.80
C TYR A 62 -2.44 -14.72 -8.87
N ILE A 63 -1.29 -15.36 -9.06
CA ILE A 63 -0.80 -16.41 -8.15
C ILE A 63 0.05 -15.76 -7.06
N GLY A 64 -0.19 -16.11 -5.79
CA GLY A 64 0.52 -15.57 -4.62
C GLY A 64 -0.36 -14.65 -3.78
N ILE A 65 0.12 -14.30 -2.59
CA ILE A 65 -0.58 -13.45 -1.61
C ILE A 65 0.38 -12.43 -1.00
N ARG A 66 -0.15 -11.32 -0.50
CA ARG A 66 0.59 -10.27 0.21
C ARG A 66 0.00 -9.97 1.60
N PRO A 67 0.02 -10.93 2.55
CA PRO A 67 -0.63 -10.77 3.84
C PRO A 67 0.03 -9.65 4.66
N ALA A 68 -0.79 -8.83 5.31
CA ALA A 68 -0.33 -7.77 6.21
C ALA A 68 -0.60 -8.16 7.68
N PRO A 69 0.33 -7.89 8.61
CA PRO A 69 0.07 -8.12 10.03
C PRO A 69 -1.10 -7.28 10.55
N GLY A 70 -1.96 -7.90 11.36
CA GLY A 70 -3.24 -7.38 11.86
C GLY A 70 -4.47 -7.85 11.08
N TYR A 71 -4.29 -8.50 9.94
CA TYR A 71 -5.40 -9.14 9.21
C TYR A 71 -5.69 -10.54 9.78
N PRO A 72 -6.88 -11.13 9.53
CA PRO A 72 -7.22 -12.47 10.02
C PRO A 72 -6.20 -13.57 9.67
N ALA A 73 -5.50 -13.43 8.53
CA ALA A 73 -4.46 -14.38 8.11
C ALA A 73 -3.14 -14.23 8.90
N CYS A 74 -2.89 -13.08 9.52
CA CYS A 74 -1.72 -12.80 10.35
C CYS A 74 -2.13 -11.84 11.48
N PRO A 75 -2.82 -12.32 12.53
CA PRO A 75 -3.48 -11.45 13.50
C PRO A 75 -2.50 -10.73 14.44
N ASP A 76 -1.28 -11.25 14.60
CA ASP A 76 -0.28 -10.65 15.47
C ASP A 76 0.34 -9.40 14.84
N HIS A 77 0.06 -8.24 15.45
CA HIS A 77 0.62 -6.96 15.02
C HIS A 77 2.13 -6.82 15.32
N SER A 78 2.70 -7.61 16.23
CA SER A 78 4.11 -7.50 16.62
C SER A 78 5.08 -7.84 15.49
N GLU A 79 4.64 -8.63 14.52
CA GLU A 79 5.41 -8.98 13.32
C GLU A 79 5.77 -7.77 12.45
N LYS A 80 5.04 -6.64 12.57
CA LYS A 80 5.40 -5.39 11.88
C LYS A 80 6.78 -4.89 12.28
N ILE A 81 7.15 -5.04 13.56
CA ILE A 81 8.44 -4.56 14.09
C ILE A 81 9.59 -5.28 13.38
N LYS A 82 9.47 -6.60 13.23
CA LYS A 82 10.48 -7.42 12.53
C LYS A 82 10.58 -7.03 11.06
N LEU A 83 9.44 -6.82 10.39
CA LEU A 83 9.41 -6.41 8.99
C LEU A 83 10.04 -5.03 8.78
N PHE A 84 9.72 -4.06 9.64
CA PHE A 84 10.27 -2.71 9.57
C PHE A 84 11.78 -2.72 9.78
N SER A 85 12.27 -3.52 10.75
CA SER A 85 13.71 -3.70 10.97
C SER A 85 14.41 -4.36 9.80
N LEU A 86 13.77 -5.33 9.12
CA LEU A 86 14.35 -6.01 7.96
C LEU A 86 14.48 -5.10 6.74
N LEU A 87 13.49 -4.23 6.53
CA LEU A 87 13.42 -3.30 5.40
C LEU A 87 14.08 -1.95 5.67
N ASP A 88 14.57 -1.74 6.89
CA ASP A 88 15.07 -0.44 7.37
C ASP A 88 14.07 0.70 7.15
N ALA A 89 12.78 0.42 7.35
CA ALA A 89 11.69 1.27 6.87
C ALA A 89 11.55 2.62 7.59
N GLU A 90 12.13 2.76 8.79
CA GLU A 90 12.08 4.00 9.58
C GLU A 90 13.24 4.95 9.25
N ASN A 91 14.32 4.44 8.64
CA ASN A 91 15.43 5.27 8.22
C ASN A 91 15.05 6.03 6.96
N LYS A 92 15.13 7.36 7.05
CA LYS A 92 14.98 8.23 5.87
C LYS A 92 16.26 8.13 5.05
N PRO A 93 16.19 7.92 3.72
CA PRO A 93 17.36 7.99 2.84
C PRO A 93 17.98 9.39 2.86
#